data_AF-A0A834WJ66-F1
#
_entry.id   AF-A0A834WJ66-F1
#
_cell.length_a   1.000
_cell.length_b   1.000
_cell.length_c   1.000
_cell.angle_alpha   90.00
_cell.angle_beta   90.00
_cell.angle_gamma   90.00
#
_symmetry.space_group_name_H-M   'P 1'
#
loop_
_entity.id
_entity.type
_entity.pdbx_description
1 polymer ?
#
loop_
_entity_poly.entity_id
_entity_poly.type
_entity_poly.pdbx_seq_one_letter_code
_entity_poly.pdbx_strand_id
1 'polypeptide(L)'
;MSRPTKENVEDETYFKWGNKRGNGVKNKDVQFYESFTYKGVEYFLYVRVYFYQAGDFETSIGKFVRIFETPTHEKKILIFIEFTLQCVSGAIFQEEEGSK
;
A
#
# COMPACT_ATOMS: atom_id res chain seq x y z
N MET A 1 35.32 -14.87 -12.23
CA MET A 1 34.23 -15.53 -11.48
C MET A 1 33.77 -14.54 -10.42
N SER A 2 32.84 -13.67 -10.77
CA SER A 2 32.43 -12.55 -9.91
C SER A 2 31.51 -13.07 -8.81
N ARG A 3 31.85 -12.74 -7.55
CA ARG A 3 31.02 -13.03 -6.37
C ARG A 3 29.66 -12.35 -6.53
N PRO A 4 28.53 -13.02 -6.23
CA PRO A 4 27.26 -12.32 -6.12
C PRO A 4 27.30 -11.47 -4.84
N THR A 5 27.31 -10.16 -5.00
CA THR A 5 27.13 -9.19 -3.91
C THR A 5 25.73 -9.35 -3.31
N LYS A 6 25.69 -9.67 -2.03
CA LYS A 6 24.49 -9.82 -1.19
C LYS A 6 23.89 -8.44 -0.88
N GLU A 7 23.20 -7.83 -1.84
CA GLU A 7 22.57 -6.52 -1.60
C GLU A 7 21.16 -6.37 -2.20
N ASN A 8 20.50 -7.46 -2.63
CA ASN A 8 19.10 -7.43 -3.08
C ASN A 8 18.20 -8.52 -2.45
N VAL A 9 18.72 -9.31 -1.50
CA VAL A 9 17.97 -10.46 -0.97
C VAL A 9 16.93 -10.05 0.09
N GLU A 10 17.11 -8.91 0.76
CA GLU A 10 16.28 -8.54 1.90
C GLU A 10 14.91 -7.96 1.49
N ASP A 11 14.81 -7.25 0.37
CA ASP A 11 13.54 -6.68 -0.11
C ASP A 11 12.59 -7.71 -0.73
N GLU A 12 13.13 -8.80 -1.31
CA GLU A 12 12.32 -9.90 -1.83
C GLU A 12 11.62 -10.69 -0.73
N THR A 13 12.18 -10.71 0.47
CA THR A 13 11.59 -11.42 1.61
C THR A 13 10.31 -10.75 2.12
N TYR A 14 10.21 -9.42 2.04
CA TYR A 14 9.08 -8.70 2.63
C TYR A 14 7.95 -8.43 1.65
N PHE A 15 8.21 -8.35 0.34
CA PHE A 15 7.18 -8.08 -0.67
C PHE A 15 7.05 -9.21 -1.69
N LYS A 16 5.85 -9.79 -1.80
CA LYS A 16 5.54 -10.83 -2.78
C LYS A 16 4.28 -10.49 -3.55
N TRP A 17 4.31 -10.70 -4.86
CA TRP A 17 3.10 -10.65 -5.68
C TRP A 17 2.16 -11.79 -5.30
N GLY A 18 0.87 -11.49 -5.24
CA GLY A 18 -0.19 -12.47 -5.05
C GLY A 18 -0.81 -12.85 -6.39
N ASN A 19 -2.15 -12.87 -6.46
CA ASN A 19 -2.87 -13.34 -7.63
C ASN A 19 -2.62 -12.43 -8.84
N LYS A 20 -2.20 -13.01 -9.96
CA LYS A 20 -2.04 -12.28 -11.22
C LYS A 20 -3.40 -12.11 -11.91
N ARG A 21 -3.77 -10.88 -12.23
CA ARG A 21 -5.01 -10.54 -12.92
C ARG A 21 -4.92 -10.72 -14.43
N GLY A 22 -3.77 -10.37 -14.99
CA GLY A 22 -3.52 -10.39 -16.43
C GLY A 22 -2.52 -9.34 -16.90
N ASN A 23 -2.30 -9.29 -18.20
CA ASN A 23 -1.38 -8.33 -18.81
C ASN A 23 -2.15 -7.10 -19.33
N GLY A 24 -1.46 -5.97 -19.43
CA GLY A 24 -2.05 -4.74 -19.94
C GLY A 24 -2.52 -4.84 -21.40
N VAL A 25 -3.73 -4.35 -21.67
CA VAL A 25 -4.30 -4.33 -23.03
C VAL A 25 -3.49 -3.43 -23.97
N LYS A 26 -3.06 -2.26 -23.48
CA LYS A 26 -2.27 -1.29 -24.25
C LYS A 26 -0.78 -1.61 -24.27
N ASN A 27 -0.27 -2.17 -23.18
CA ASN A 27 1.14 -2.50 -23.04
C ASN A 27 1.24 -3.89 -22.39
N LYS A 28 1.53 -4.90 -23.22
CA LYS A 28 1.50 -6.31 -22.81
C LYS A 28 2.61 -6.66 -21.81
N ASP A 29 3.63 -5.82 -21.75
CA ASP A 29 4.76 -5.97 -20.84
C ASP A 29 4.43 -5.48 -19.42
N VAL A 30 3.31 -4.77 -19.23
CA VAL A 30 2.79 -4.41 -17.91
C VAL A 30 1.96 -5.57 -17.37
N GLN A 31 2.31 -6.05 -16.18
CA GLN A 31 1.58 -7.13 -15.50
C GLN A 31 0.73 -6.56 -14.38
N PHE A 32 -0.55 -6.92 -14.33
CA PHE A 32 -1.48 -6.49 -13.29
C PHE A 32 -1.74 -7.62 -12.30
N TYR A 33 -1.85 -7.25 -11.03
CA TYR A 33 -2.09 -8.16 -9.93
C TYR A 33 -3.37 -7.76 -9.17
N GLU A 34 -4.02 -8.75 -8.57
CA GLU A 34 -5.18 -8.60 -7.70
C GLU A 34 -4.79 -8.58 -6.23
N SER A 35 -3.64 -9.13 -5.85
CA SER A 35 -3.15 -9.07 -4.47
C SER A 35 -1.63 -8.98 -4.39
N PHE A 36 -1.14 -8.56 -3.23
CA PHE A 36 0.27 -8.64 -2.85
C PHE A 36 0.38 -8.91 -1.35
N THR A 37 1.45 -9.55 -0.94
CA THR A 37 1.81 -9.73 0.47
C THR A 37 2.94 -8.77 0.83
N TYR A 38 2.74 -7.97 1.87
CA TYR A 38 3.78 -7.11 2.44
C TYR A 38 3.96 -7.42 3.93
N LYS A 39 5.17 -7.78 4.35
CA LYS A 39 5.52 -8.16 5.73
C LYS A 39 4.60 -9.27 6.31
N GLY A 40 4.19 -10.21 5.45
CA GLY A 40 3.32 -11.32 5.84
C GLY A 40 1.82 -10.99 5.88
N VAL A 41 1.42 -9.75 5.60
CA VAL A 41 0.01 -9.34 5.49
C VAL A 41 -0.38 -9.28 4.02
N GLU A 42 -1.47 -9.95 3.65
CA GLU A 42 -2.01 -9.94 2.30
C GLU A 42 -2.97 -8.77 2.07
N TYR A 43 -2.80 -8.07 0.96
CA TYR A 43 -3.59 -6.93 0.53
C TYR A 43 -4.23 -7.23 -0.82
N PHE A 44 -5.52 -6.94 -0.96
CA PHE A 44 -6.28 -7.21 -2.18
C PHE A 44 -6.72 -5.92 -2.87
N LEU A 45 -6.83 -5.97 -4.19
CA LEU A 45 -7.35 -4.91 -5.04
C LEU A 45 -8.80 -4.57 -4.65
N TYR A 46 -9.17 -3.30 -4.71
CA TYR A 46 -10.48 -2.75 -4.33
C TYR A 46 -10.88 -2.88 -2.86
N VAL A 47 -10.04 -3.46 -2.00
CA VAL A 47 -10.25 -3.36 -0.56
C VAL A 47 -9.97 -1.93 -0.11
N ARG A 48 -10.84 -1.42 0.76
CA ARG A 48 -10.68 -0.12 1.42
C ARG A 48 -9.55 -0.25 2.44
N VAL A 49 -8.55 0.61 2.34
CA VAL A 49 -7.34 0.55 3.14
C VAL A 49 -7.05 1.91 3.75
N TYR A 50 -6.49 1.84 4.97
CA TYR A 50 -6.06 3.00 5.73
C TYR A 50 -4.56 3.20 5.52
N PHE A 51 -4.15 4.41 5.21
CA PHE A 51 -2.75 4.77 5.04
C PHE A 51 -2.34 5.73 6.14
N TYR A 52 -1.17 5.46 6.70
CA TYR A 52 -0.47 6.34 7.61
C TYR A 52 0.78 6.85 6.90
N GLN A 53 0.83 8.14 6.62
CA GLN A 53 2.00 8.77 6.04
C GLN A 53 2.91 9.24 7.18
N ALA A 54 4.16 8.78 7.20
CA ALA A 54 5.10 9.14 8.25
C ALA A 54 5.36 10.65 8.22
N GLY A 55 4.91 11.36 9.26
CA GLY A 55 4.96 12.83 9.36
C GLY A 55 3.59 13.50 9.36
N ASP A 56 2.55 12.81 8.91
CA ASP A 56 1.17 13.30 8.94
C ASP A 56 0.40 12.66 10.10
N PHE A 57 -0.31 13.48 10.88
CA PHE A 57 -1.21 13.02 11.95
C PHE A 57 -2.54 12.47 11.39
N GLU A 58 -2.71 12.48 10.07
CA GLU A 58 -3.97 12.23 9.40
C GLU A 58 -3.99 10.83 8.77
N THR A 59 -5.01 10.04 9.12
CA THR A 59 -5.23 8.75 8.48
C THR A 59 -6.02 8.98 7.19
N SER A 60 -5.44 8.60 6.07
CA SER A 60 -6.12 8.67 4.77
C SER A 60 -6.83 7.36 4.47
N ILE A 61 -8.11 7.44 4.12
CA ILE A 61 -8.88 6.30 3.64
C ILE A 61 -8.80 6.29 2.12
N GLY A 62 -8.25 5.21 1.58
CA GLY A 62 -8.16 5.03 0.14
C GLY A 62 -8.56 3.63 -0.29
N LYS A 63 -8.51 3.42 -1.61
CA LYS A 63 -8.72 2.12 -2.24
C LYS A 63 -7.63 1.86 -3.26
N PHE A 64 -7.19 0.60 -3.35
CA PHE A 64 -6.26 0.19 -4.40
C PHE A 64 -6.99 0.18 -5.75
N VAL A 65 -6.54 1.04 -6.67
CA VAL A 65 -7.12 1.12 -8.01
C VAL A 65 -6.38 0.22 -8.97
N ARG A 66 -5.04 0.21 -8.87
CA ARG A 66 -4.18 -0.61 -9.73
C ARG A 66 -2.97 -1.11 -8.93
N ILE A 67 -2.68 -2.39 -9.07
CA ILE A 67 -1.45 -3.02 -8.59
C ILE A 67 -0.79 -3.60 -9.83
N PHE A 68 0.41 -3.14 -10.16
CA PHE A 68 1.06 -3.52 -11.41
C PHE A 68 2.58 -3.49 -11.33
N GLU A 69 3.19 -4.27 -12.19
CA GLU A 69 4.63 -4.31 -12.42
C GLU A 69 4.92 -3.71 -13.80
N THR A 70 5.88 -2.80 -13.87
CA THR A 70 6.33 -2.20 -15.13
C THR A 70 7.24 -3.16 -15.90
N PRO A 71 7.49 -2.90 -17.20
CA PRO A 71 8.47 -3.66 -17.98
C PRO A 71 9.90 -3.56 -17.41
N THR A 72 10.17 -2.53 -16.61
CA THR A 72 11.44 -2.34 -15.90
C THR A 72 11.49 -3.06 -14.54
N HIS A 73 10.53 -3.95 -14.26
CA HIS A 73 10.39 -4.67 -12.99
C HIS A 73 10.16 -3.77 -11.75
N GLU A 74 9.65 -2.55 -11.96
CA GLU A 74 9.24 -1.69 -10.86
C GLU A 74 7.86 -2.10 -10.35
N LYS A 75 7.78 -2.35 -9.05
CA LYS A 75 6.54 -2.69 -8.34
C LYS A 75 5.79 -1.40 -8.02
N LYS A 76 4.63 -1.19 -8.63
CA LYS A 76 3.82 0.04 -8.46
C LYS A 76 2.42 -0.27 -7.98
N ILE A 77 1.97 0.53 -7.03
CA ILE A 77 0.62 0.49 -6.48
C ILE A 77 0.03 1.88 -6.62
N LEU A 78 -1.08 1.99 -7.34
CA LEU A 78 -1.82 3.24 -7.50
C LEU A 78 -3.04 3.21 -6.58
N ILE A 79 -3.04 4.15 -5.64
CA ILE A 79 -4.06 4.32 -4.62
C ILE A 79 -4.92 5.52 -5.01
N PHE A 80 -6.23 5.39 -4.88
CA PHE A 80 -7.14 6.53 -4.91
C PHE A 80 -7.51 6.87 -3.48
N ILE A 81 -7.11 8.06 -3.05
CA ILE A 81 -7.46 8.62 -1.74
C ILE A 81 -8.87 9.20 -1.88
N GLU A 82 -9.80 8.67 -1.09
CA GLU A 82 -11.19 9.12 -1.13
C GLU A 82 -11.44 10.20 -0.07
N PHE A 83 -10.84 10.04 1.12
CA PHE A 83 -10.96 10.99 2.23
C PHE A 83 -9.68 11.05 3.06
N THR A 84 -9.30 12.26 3.45
CA THR A 84 -8.29 12.51 4.48
C THR A 84 -9.03 12.84 5.77
N LEU A 85 -8.88 11.99 6.80
CA LEU A 85 -9.41 12.33 8.12
C LEU A 85 -8.44 13.31 8.77
N GLN A 86 -8.78 14.60 8.75
CA GLN A 86 -8.28 15.53 9.75
C GLN A 86 -8.58 14.94 11.12
N CYS A 87 -7.64 15.06 12.07
CA CYS A 87 -7.75 14.60 13.45
C CYS A 87 -9.06 15.04 14.15
N VAL A 88 -10.20 14.38 13.90
CA VAL A 88 -11.45 14.58 14.66
C VAL A 88 -11.30 14.04 16.09
N SER A 89 -10.29 13.22 16.35
CA SER A 89 -9.97 12.75 17.70
C SER A 89 -9.38 13.82 18.62
N GLY A 90 -9.02 15.01 18.11
CA GLY A 90 -8.53 16.12 18.95
C GLY A 90 -9.62 16.99 19.57
N ALA A 91 -10.89 16.85 19.15
CA ALA A 91 -11.97 17.76 19.56
C ALA A 91 -13.18 17.07 20.22
N ILE A 92 -13.24 15.74 20.30
CA ILE A 92 -14.40 15.02 20.88
C ILE A 92 -14.07 14.27 22.19
N PHE A 93 -12.88 14.50 22.76
CA PHE A 93 -12.59 14.11 24.16
C PHE A 93 -12.12 15.35 24.94
N GLN A 94 -13.05 16.25 25.26
CA GLN A 94 -13.02 16.84 26.60
C GLN A 94 -14.08 16.07 27.39
N GLU A 95 -13.61 15.11 28.20
CA GLU A 95 -14.42 14.64 29.33
C GLU A 95 -14.82 15.87 30.14
N GLU A 96 -16.12 16.04 30.36
CA GLU A 96 -16.60 16.79 31.51
C GLU A 96 -16.20 16.02 32.76
N GLU A 97 -14.97 16.18 33.23
CA GLU A 97 -14.70 15.98 34.64
C GLU A 97 -15.23 17.22 35.38
N GLY A 98 -16.51 17.13 35.76
CA GLY A 98 -17.02 17.92 36.86
C GLY A 98 -16.16 17.66 38.11
N SER A 99 -15.52 18.70 38.61
CA SER A 99 -15.00 18.71 39.98
C SER A 99 -15.37 20.02 40.67
N LYS A 100 -16.50 19.92 41.37
CA LYS A 100 -16.94 20.60 42.60
C LYS A 100 -16.30 21.93 43.01
#